data_AF-A0A8E6B1G1-F1
#
_entry.id   AF-A0A8E6B1G1-F1
#
_cell.length_a   1.000
_cell.length_b   1.000
_cell.length_c   1.000
_cell.angle_alpha   90.00
_cell.angle_beta   90.00
_cell.angle_gamma   90.00
#
_symmetry.space_group_name_H-M   'P 1'
#
loop_
_entity.id
_entity.type
_entity.pdbx_description
1 polymer ?
#
loop_
_entity_poly.entity_id
_entity_poly.type
_entity_poly.pdbx_seq_one_letter_code
_entity_poly.pdbx_strand_id
1 'polypeptide(L)'
;MTDWNSIIRQHGPIVWRIVYRLLNHDADARDCFQQSFLAAFEWHQKAPISDWPAALQRLATLRSLDMLRTRYRWRRAEALPDDCVDGRFATPMDVVENNEFAHRLRQALTEIPPLHAASFTLVQLEGLSYAEAAKSLDVTVVNLGVLLHRARQDLKAKLAAFDPQGEKRGTP
;
A
#
# COMPACT_ATOMS: atom_id res chain seq x y z
N MET A 1 -29.99 6.81 -11.59
CA MET A 1 -29.10 7.54 -10.67
C MET A 1 -28.25 6.51 -9.94
N THR A 2 -26.93 6.67 -9.93
CA THR A 2 -26.02 5.69 -9.32
C THR A 2 -26.25 5.67 -7.80
N ASP A 3 -26.56 4.49 -7.23
CA ASP A 3 -26.77 4.34 -5.78
C ASP A 3 -25.43 4.23 -5.05
N TRP A 4 -24.90 5.38 -4.65
CA TRP A 4 -23.65 5.48 -3.92
C TRP A 4 -23.68 4.80 -2.55
N ASN A 5 -24.84 4.75 -1.88
CA ASN A 5 -24.94 4.07 -0.60
C ASN A 5 -24.74 2.56 -0.75
N SER A 6 -25.29 1.97 -1.82
CA SER A 6 -25.06 0.56 -2.15
C SER A 6 -23.58 0.29 -2.50
N ILE A 7 -22.98 1.14 -3.34
CA ILE A 7 -21.56 1.02 -3.73
C ILE A 7 -20.64 1.10 -2.50
N ILE A 8 -20.85 2.07 -1.61
CA ILE A 8 -20.05 2.22 -0.39
C ILE A 8 -20.25 1.02 0.53
N ARG A 9 -21.48 0.54 0.68
CA ARG A 9 -21.76 -0.64 1.53
C ARG A 9 -21.10 -1.91 0.99
N GLN A 10 -21.09 -2.08 -0.33
CA GLN A 10 -20.53 -3.26 -1.00
C GLN A 10 -18.99 -3.21 -1.05
N HIS A 11 -18.40 -2.06 -1.37
CA HIS A 11 -16.97 -1.93 -1.64
C HIS A 11 -16.17 -1.24 -0.52
N GLY A 12 -16.85 -0.62 0.45
CA GLY A 12 -16.21 -0.01 1.61
C GLY A 12 -15.25 -0.95 2.36
N PRO A 13 -15.64 -2.21 2.67
CA PRO A 13 -14.76 -3.13 3.38
C PRO A 13 -13.44 -3.44 2.66
N ILE A 14 -13.44 -3.53 1.32
CA ILE A 14 -12.21 -3.78 0.56
C ILE A 14 -11.33 -2.52 0.47
N VAL A 15 -11.94 -1.35 0.25
CA VAL A 15 -11.21 -0.07 0.24
C VAL A 15 -10.56 0.18 1.60
N TRP A 16 -11.32 0.00 2.68
CA TRP A 16 -10.82 0.19 4.05
C TRP A 16 -9.63 -0.74 4.35
N ARG A 17 -9.73 -2.01 3.97
CA ARG A 17 -8.65 -2.99 4.17
C ARG A 17 -7.36 -2.57 3.47
N ILE A 18 -7.44 -2.21 2.18
CA ILE A 18 -6.28 -1.77 1.38
C ILE A 18 -5.62 -0.57 2.04
N VAL A 19 -6.43 0.44 2.33
CA VAL A 19 -5.96 1.72 2.85
C VAL A 19 -5.34 1.54 4.25
N TYR A 20 -6.01 0.82 5.14
CA TYR A 20 -5.52 0.60 6.50
C TYR A 20 -4.24 -0.25 6.51
N ARG A 21 -4.16 -1.27 5.65
CA ARG A 21 -2.96 -2.11 5.52
C ARG A 21 -1.74 -1.30 5.07
N LEU A 22 -1.93 -0.38 4.12
CA LEU A 22 -0.83 0.45 3.61
C LEU A 22 -0.47 1.58 4.58
N LEU A 23 -1.45 2.32 5.10
CA LEU A 23 -1.19 3.52 5.89
C LEU A 23 -0.88 3.21 7.36
N ASN A 24 -1.50 2.18 7.92
CA ASN A 24 -1.42 1.80 9.34
C ASN A 24 -1.54 3.01 10.28
N HIS A 25 -2.45 3.92 9.94
CA HIS A 25 -2.74 5.15 10.67
C HIS A 25 -4.21 5.49 10.45
N ASP A 26 -5.00 5.57 11.53
CA ASP A 26 -6.46 5.66 11.44
C ASP A 26 -6.93 6.95 10.76
N ALA A 27 -6.36 8.11 11.10
CA ALA A 27 -6.75 9.38 10.49
C ALA A 27 -6.44 9.41 8.98
N ASP A 28 -5.23 8.98 8.59
CA ASP A 28 -4.82 8.93 7.18
C ASP A 28 -5.68 7.93 6.42
N ALA A 29 -6.04 6.82 7.07
CA ALA A 29 -6.89 5.80 6.47
C ALA A 29 -8.32 6.29 6.22
N ARG A 30 -8.91 7.04 7.15
CA ARG A 30 -10.24 7.64 6.95
C ARG A 30 -10.22 8.67 5.83
N ASP A 31 -9.21 9.53 5.79
CA ASP A 31 -9.08 10.53 4.72
C ASP A 31 -8.89 9.85 3.36
N CYS A 32 -7.95 8.91 3.25
CA CYS A 32 -7.70 8.17 2.01
C CYS A 32 -8.92 7.38 1.54
N PHE A 33 -9.68 6.77 2.46
CA PHE A 33 -10.94 6.09 2.16
C PHE A 33 -11.94 7.06 1.52
N GLN A 34 -12.20 8.20 2.17
CA GLN A 34 -13.13 9.22 1.67
C GLN A 34 -12.69 9.76 0.31
N GLN A 35 -11.42 10.12 0.17
CA GLN A 35 -10.85 10.61 -1.07
C GLN A 35 -10.90 9.58 -2.20
N SER A 36 -10.80 8.28 -1.89
CA SER A 36 -10.92 7.22 -2.90
C SER A 36 -12.33 7.16 -3.48
N PHE A 37 -13.36 7.26 -2.64
CA PHE A 37 -14.75 7.32 -3.12
C PHE A 37 -15.08 8.64 -3.82
N LEU A 38 -14.55 9.76 -3.34
CA LEU A 38 -14.70 11.06 -4.01
C LEU A 38 -14.06 11.05 -5.41
N ALA A 39 -12.86 10.47 -5.54
CA ALA A 39 -12.21 10.31 -6.84
C ALA A 39 -13.00 9.40 -7.78
N ALA A 40 -13.60 8.32 -7.25
CA ALA A 40 -14.47 7.45 -8.02
C ALA A 40 -15.73 8.19 -8.49
N PHE A 41 -16.29 9.07 -7.65
CA PHE A 41 -17.42 9.93 -8.00
C PHE A 41 -17.07 10.90 -9.13
N GLU A 42 -15.96 11.63 -9.00
CA GLU A 42 -15.47 12.56 -10.03
C GLU A 42 -15.16 11.85 -11.35
N TRP A 43 -14.57 10.64 -11.28
CA TRP A 43 -14.32 9.83 -12.46
C TRP A 43 -15.62 9.39 -13.11
N HIS A 44 -16.58 8.86 -12.33
CA HIS A 44 -17.86 8.40 -12.84
C HIS A 44 -18.67 9.51 -13.53
N GLN A 45 -18.54 10.76 -13.08
CA GLN A 45 -19.15 11.92 -13.75
C GLN A 45 -18.56 12.21 -15.14
N LYS A 46 -17.28 11.89 -15.36
CA LYS A 46 -16.59 12.10 -16.64
C LYS A 46 -16.76 10.91 -17.58
N ALA A 47 -16.71 9.70 -17.04
CA ALA A 47 -16.87 8.46 -17.79
C ALA A 47 -17.47 7.39 -16.87
N PRO A 48 -18.53 6.68 -17.30
CA PRO A 48 -19.19 5.70 -16.45
C PRO A 48 -18.25 4.55 -16.11
N ILE A 49 -18.03 4.35 -14.82
CA ILE A 49 -17.30 3.20 -14.27
C ILE A 49 -18.16 1.94 -14.47
N SER A 50 -17.63 0.96 -15.20
CA SER A 50 -18.26 -0.34 -15.43
C SER A 50 -17.82 -1.41 -14.42
N ASP A 51 -16.63 -1.27 -13.83
CA ASP A 51 -16.09 -2.18 -12.82
C ASP A 51 -15.68 -1.40 -11.56
N TRP A 52 -16.59 -1.38 -10.58
CA TRP A 52 -16.39 -0.72 -9.30
C TRP A 52 -15.26 -1.33 -8.46
N PRO A 53 -15.17 -2.68 -8.29
CA PRO A 53 -14.03 -3.30 -7.64
C PRO A 53 -12.68 -2.83 -8.20
N ALA A 54 -12.50 -2.92 -9.51
CA ALA A 54 -11.24 -2.59 -10.15
C ALA A 54 -10.87 -1.11 -9.99
N ALA A 55 -11.85 -0.23 -10.20
CA ALA A 55 -11.67 1.22 -10.04
C ALA A 55 -11.31 1.60 -8.60
N LEU A 56 -12.04 1.07 -7.62
CA LEU A 56 -11.84 1.42 -6.21
C LEU A 56 -10.54 0.82 -5.65
N GLN A 57 -10.18 -0.41 -6.02
CA GLN A 57 -8.91 -1.01 -5.65
C GLN A 57 -7.73 -0.21 -6.20
N ARG A 58 -7.80 0.22 -7.46
CA ARG A 58 -6.80 1.09 -8.09
C ARG A 58 -6.66 2.40 -7.33
N LEU A 59 -7.76 3.12 -7.12
CA LEU A 59 -7.77 4.41 -6.46
C LEU A 59 -7.24 4.32 -5.03
N ALA A 60 -7.72 3.36 -4.26
CA ALA A 60 -7.28 3.12 -2.89
C ALA A 60 -5.77 2.84 -2.81
N THR A 61 -5.27 1.94 -3.69
CA THR A 61 -3.85 1.54 -3.69
C THR A 61 -2.94 2.69 -4.08
N LEU A 62 -3.24 3.38 -5.20
CA LEU A 62 -2.39 4.47 -5.70
C LEU A 62 -2.38 5.64 -4.73
N ARG A 63 -3.55 6.07 -4.22
CA ARG A 63 -3.64 7.15 -3.23
C ARG A 63 -2.89 6.82 -1.95
N SER A 64 -3.06 5.61 -1.43
CA SER A 64 -2.34 5.18 -0.22
C SER A 64 -0.83 5.20 -0.41
N LEU A 65 -0.32 4.72 -1.55
CA LEU A 65 1.11 4.75 -1.86
C LEU A 65 1.64 6.19 -2.00
N ASP A 66 0.87 7.10 -2.59
CA ASP A 66 1.26 8.51 -2.72
C ASP A 66 1.24 9.25 -1.38
N MET A 67 0.27 8.96 -0.50
CA MET A 67 0.26 9.47 0.88
C MET A 67 1.45 8.95 1.67
N LEU A 68 1.80 7.65 1.57
CA LEU A 68 3.00 7.10 2.19
C LEU A 68 4.27 7.79 1.68
N ARG A 69 4.43 7.94 0.35
CA ARG A 69 5.58 8.63 -0.23
C ARG A 69 5.73 10.03 0.33
N THR A 70 4.62 10.76 0.40
CA THR A 70 4.59 12.10 0.97
C THR A 70 5.07 12.05 2.41
N ARG A 71 4.47 11.20 3.26
CA ARG A 71 4.83 11.03 4.67
C ARG A 71 6.31 10.73 4.90
N TYR A 72 6.89 9.79 4.15
CA TYR A 72 8.31 9.44 4.28
C TYR A 72 9.23 10.56 3.78
N ARG A 73 8.83 11.33 2.76
CA ARG A 73 9.56 12.51 2.31
C ARG A 73 9.61 13.61 3.37
N TRP A 74 8.46 13.91 4.00
CA TRP A 74 8.40 14.90 5.10
C TRP A 74 9.26 14.48 6.29
N ARG A 75 9.14 13.22 6.74
CA ARG A 75 9.99 12.70 7.83
C ARG A 75 11.48 12.80 7.53
N ARG A 76 11.89 12.55 6.29
CA ARG A 76 13.30 12.69 5.88
C ARG A 76 13.77 14.15 5.84
N ALA A 77 12.87 15.09 5.55
CA ALA A 77 13.18 16.52 5.52
C ALA A 77 13.22 17.14 6.93
N GLU A 78 12.42 16.64 7.86
CA GLU A 78 12.38 17.09 9.27
C GLU A 78 13.46 16.44 10.15
N ALA A 79 14.02 15.30 9.74
CA ALA A 79 15.11 14.66 10.44
C ALA A 79 16.38 15.54 10.37
N LEU A 80 16.71 16.23 11.47
CA LEU A 80 18.08 16.70 11.72
C LEU A 80 19.02 15.48 11.76
N PRO A 81 20.34 15.65 11.53
CA PRO A 81 21.26 14.54 11.29
C PRO A 81 21.49 13.54 12.44
N ASP A 82 20.76 13.59 13.56
CA ASP A 82 21.06 12.77 14.75
C ASP A 82 19.85 12.16 15.49
N ASP A 83 18.61 12.39 15.04
CA ASP A 83 17.43 11.84 15.74
C ASP A 83 16.89 10.56 15.09
N CYS A 84 17.63 9.47 15.30
CA CYS A 84 17.20 8.11 15.03
C CYS A 84 16.64 7.44 16.29
N VAL A 85 15.50 7.86 16.86
CA VAL A 85 14.82 7.05 17.90
C VAL A 85 13.28 7.16 17.89
N ASP A 86 12.69 6.03 17.51
CA ASP A 86 11.49 5.33 18.01
C ASP A 86 10.15 6.03 18.22
N GLY A 87 9.21 5.60 17.37
CA GLY A 87 7.78 5.65 17.67
C GLY A 87 7.46 4.79 18.88
N ARG A 88 7.38 5.43 20.05
CA ARG A 88 6.69 4.90 21.24
C ARG A 88 5.25 4.53 20.85
N PHE A 89 4.88 3.26 21.00
CA PHE A 89 3.77 2.74 21.83
C PHE A 89 3.50 1.25 21.52
N ALA A 90 3.53 0.45 22.60
CA ALA A 90 3.05 -0.94 22.79
C ALA A 90 3.90 -2.15 22.29
N THR A 91 4.49 -2.89 23.24
CA THR A 91 5.03 -4.26 23.13
C THR A 91 3.90 -5.29 23.32
N PRO A 92 3.89 -6.45 22.60
CA PRO A 92 4.78 -7.60 22.86
C PRO A 92 5.80 -7.88 21.75
N MET A 93 6.93 -8.52 22.09
CA MET A 93 8.14 -8.67 21.26
C MET A 93 7.91 -9.28 19.86
N ASP A 94 6.97 -10.23 19.70
CA ASP A 94 6.60 -10.79 18.38
C ASP A 94 5.73 -9.84 17.54
N VAL A 95 4.95 -8.97 18.21
CA VAL A 95 4.20 -7.88 17.56
C VAL A 95 5.16 -6.76 17.14
N VAL A 96 6.25 -6.55 17.87
CA VAL A 96 7.29 -5.57 17.52
C VAL A 96 8.06 -6.01 16.27
N GLU A 97 8.52 -7.26 16.18
CA GLU A 97 9.23 -7.77 15.00
C GLU A 97 8.34 -7.73 13.73
N ASN A 98 7.07 -8.16 13.85
CA ASN A 98 6.13 -8.11 12.73
C ASN A 98 5.77 -6.66 12.33
N ASN A 99 5.71 -5.73 13.29
CA ASN A 99 5.47 -4.32 13.04
C ASN A 99 6.68 -3.63 12.39
N GLU A 100 7.90 -4.02 12.76
CA GLU A 100 9.12 -3.49 12.13
C GLU A 100 9.24 -3.96 10.68
N PHE A 101 9.06 -5.25 10.40
CA PHE A 101 9.06 -5.74 9.01
C PHE A 101 7.96 -5.07 8.19
N ALA A 102 6.73 -4.97 8.73
CA ALA A 102 5.65 -4.28 8.06
C ALA A 102 5.93 -2.78 7.84
N HIS A 103 6.64 -2.12 8.76
CA HIS A 103 7.08 -0.75 8.60
C HIS A 103 8.11 -0.60 7.47
N ARG A 104 9.14 -1.46 7.46
CA ARG A 104 10.18 -1.46 6.42
C ARG A 104 9.62 -1.83 5.06
N LEU A 105 8.68 -2.78 4.99
CA LEU A 105 7.98 -3.11 3.74
C LEU A 105 7.21 -1.89 3.21
N ARG A 106 6.46 -1.19 4.07
CA ARG A 106 5.75 0.04 3.68
C ARG A 106 6.69 1.11 3.17
N GLN A 107 7.83 1.31 3.84
CA GLN A 107 8.87 2.23 3.38
C GLN A 107 9.44 1.79 2.03
N ALA A 108 9.83 0.52 1.87
CA ALA A 108 10.37 0.00 0.63
C ALA A 108 9.40 0.15 -0.55
N LEU A 109 8.09 -0.06 -0.33
CA LEU A 109 7.05 0.17 -1.34
C LEU A 109 7.01 1.63 -1.83
N THR A 110 7.41 2.60 -1.00
CA THR A 110 7.49 4.01 -1.43
C THR A 110 8.70 4.33 -2.30
N GLU A 111 9.74 3.49 -2.24
CA GLU A 111 11.03 3.72 -2.89
C GLU A 111 11.15 3.01 -4.25
N ILE A 112 10.17 2.21 -4.64
CA ILE A 112 10.12 1.51 -5.93
C ILE A 112 9.12 2.17 -6.88
N PRO A 113 9.17 1.88 -8.20
CA PRO A 113 8.24 2.46 -9.16
C PRO A 113 6.76 2.24 -8.78
N PRO A 114 5.87 3.22 -9.00
CA PRO A 114 4.47 3.14 -8.57
C PRO A 114 3.71 1.91 -9.03
N LEU A 115 3.87 1.51 -10.29
CA LEU A 115 3.21 0.32 -10.82
C LEU A 115 3.79 -0.98 -10.27
N HIS A 116 5.07 -1.00 -9.88
CA HIS A 116 5.67 -2.15 -9.19
C HIS A 116 5.06 -2.30 -7.79
N ALA A 117 5.03 -1.22 -7.01
CA ALA A 117 4.42 -1.21 -5.68
C ALA A 117 2.92 -1.57 -5.71
N ALA A 118 2.17 -1.00 -6.67
CA ALA A 118 0.75 -1.26 -6.82
C ALA A 118 0.46 -2.71 -7.24
N SER A 119 1.21 -3.26 -8.19
CA SER A 119 1.06 -4.67 -8.61
C SER A 119 1.40 -5.64 -7.47
N PHE A 120 2.46 -5.38 -6.71
CA PHE A 120 2.78 -6.16 -5.52
C PHE A 120 1.68 -6.08 -4.47
N THR A 121 1.17 -4.88 -4.19
CA THR A 121 0.10 -4.69 -3.20
C THR A 121 -1.15 -5.47 -3.57
N LEU A 122 -1.66 -5.29 -4.79
CA LEU A 122 -2.89 -5.94 -5.22
C LEU A 122 -2.79 -7.46 -5.24
N VAL A 123 -1.66 -8.02 -5.68
CA VAL A 123 -1.51 -9.49 -5.78
C VAL A 123 -1.08 -10.11 -4.45
N GLN A 124 -0.04 -9.59 -3.79
CA GLN A 124 0.57 -10.24 -2.62
C GLN A 124 -0.08 -9.85 -1.30
N LEU A 125 -0.57 -8.61 -1.18
CA LEU A 125 -1.15 -8.12 0.07
C LEU A 125 -2.67 -8.27 0.10
N GLU A 126 -3.33 -8.07 -1.04
CA GLU A 126 -4.79 -8.15 -1.17
C GLU A 126 -5.29 -9.47 -1.77
N GLY A 127 -4.39 -10.29 -2.32
CA GLY A 127 -4.71 -11.63 -2.79
C GLY A 127 -5.52 -11.67 -4.09
N LEU A 128 -5.52 -10.60 -4.89
CA LEU A 128 -6.19 -10.58 -6.19
C LEU A 128 -5.54 -11.56 -7.16
N SER A 129 -6.35 -12.14 -8.03
CA SER A 129 -5.84 -12.86 -9.19
C SER A 129 -5.09 -11.93 -10.14
N TYR A 130 -4.24 -12.50 -10.99
CA TYR A 130 -3.51 -11.70 -11.99
C TYR A 130 -4.47 -11.00 -12.96
N ALA A 131 -5.61 -11.61 -13.28
CA ALA A 131 -6.61 -11.00 -14.15
C ALA A 131 -7.26 -9.77 -13.50
N GLU A 132 -7.66 -9.87 -12.23
CA GLU A 132 -8.27 -8.76 -11.49
C GLU A 132 -7.27 -7.62 -11.29
N ALA A 133 -6.05 -7.91 -10.82
CA ALA A 133 -5.03 -6.88 -10.62
C ALA A 133 -4.61 -6.19 -11.92
N ALA A 134 -4.52 -6.93 -13.03
CA ALA A 134 -4.22 -6.37 -14.35
C ALA A 134 -5.33 -5.41 -14.81
N LYS A 135 -6.60 -5.80 -14.59
CA LYS A 135 -7.76 -4.95 -14.86
C LYS A 135 -7.75 -3.68 -14.02
N SER A 136 -7.48 -3.78 -12.71
CA SER A 136 -7.41 -2.63 -11.81
C SER A 136 -6.31 -1.65 -12.22
N LEU A 137 -5.15 -2.15 -12.63
CA LEU A 137 -4.03 -1.31 -13.06
C LEU A 137 -4.09 -0.87 -14.53
N ASP A 138 -5.07 -1.32 -15.30
CA ASP A 138 -5.20 -1.08 -16.73
C ASP A 138 -3.94 -1.52 -17.51
N VAL A 139 -3.53 -2.76 -17.28
CA VAL A 139 -2.39 -3.40 -17.96
C VAL A 139 -2.78 -4.80 -18.45
N THR A 140 -1.99 -5.38 -19.36
CA THR A 140 -2.19 -6.79 -19.74
C THR A 140 -1.76 -7.73 -18.62
N VAL A 141 -2.35 -8.93 -18.55
CA VAL A 141 -1.97 -9.98 -17.59
C VAL A 141 -0.48 -10.35 -17.72
N VAL A 142 0.03 -10.37 -18.95
CA VAL A 142 1.46 -10.61 -19.25
C VAL A 142 2.32 -9.50 -18.64
N ASN A 143 1.94 -8.23 -18.86
CA ASN A 143 2.67 -7.09 -18.29
C ASN A 143 2.60 -7.11 -16.75
N LEU A 144 1.46 -7.46 -16.15
CA LEU A 144 1.35 -7.61 -14.70
C LEU A 144 2.36 -8.62 -14.15
N GLY A 145 2.56 -9.76 -14.83
CA GLY A 145 3.58 -10.74 -14.45
C GLY A 145 4.99 -10.16 -14.43
N VAL A 146 5.32 -9.33 -15.42
CA VAL A 146 6.60 -8.61 -15.49
C VAL A 146 6.73 -7.59 -14.36
N LEU A 147 5.70 -6.75 -14.15
CA LEU A 147 5.67 -5.75 -13.08
C LEU A 147 5.85 -6.40 -11.70
N LEU A 148 5.16 -7.50 -11.43
CA LEU A 148 5.25 -8.21 -10.16
C LEU A 148 6.64 -8.83 -9.95
N HIS A 149 7.23 -9.39 -11.01
CA HIS A 149 8.60 -9.90 -10.94
C HIS A 149 9.60 -8.78 -10.60
N ARG A 150 9.50 -7.63 -11.27
CA ARG A 150 10.33 -6.46 -10.97
C ARG A 150 10.09 -5.94 -9.56
N ALA A 151 8.84 -5.85 -9.13
CA ALA A 151 8.50 -5.43 -7.77
C ALA A 151 9.17 -6.33 -6.71
N ARG A 152 9.17 -7.66 -6.90
CA ARG A 152 9.86 -8.58 -5.98
C ARG A 152 11.38 -8.37 -5.98
N GLN A 153 11.99 -8.12 -7.13
CA GLN A 153 13.43 -7.84 -7.21
C GLN A 153 13.77 -6.53 -6.49
N ASP A 154 13.02 -5.47 -6.75
CA ASP A 154 13.23 -4.16 -6.14
C ASP A 154 13.04 -4.23 -4.62
N LEU A 155 11.95 -4.86 -4.15
CA LEU A 155 11.69 -5.04 -2.73
C LEU A 155 12.75 -5.92 -2.05
N LYS A 156 13.19 -6.99 -2.70
CA LYS A 156 14.28 -7.82 -2.16
C LYS A 156 15.56 -6.99 -2.00
N ALA A 157 15.92 -6.17 -2.98
CA ALA A 157 17.09 -5.31 -2.88
C ALA A 157 16.97 -4.28 -1.74
N LYS A 158 15.78 -3.70 -1.55
CA LYS A 158 15.50 -2.73 -0.47
C LYS A 158 15.47 -3.36 0.92
N LEU A 159 14.97 -4.58 1.03
CA LEU A 159 14.82 -5.30 2.30
C LEU A 159 16.05 -6.14 2.66
N ALA A 160 16.97 -6.44 1.73
CA ALA A 160 18.17 -7.23 2.00
C ALA A 160 19.12 -6.59 3.04
N ALA A 161 19.02 -5.27 3.26
CA ALA A 161 19.73 -4.59 4.34
C ALA A 161 19.14 -4.87 5.74
N PHE A 162 18.06 -5.65 5.82
CA PHE A 162 17.38 -6.03 7.05
C PHE A 162 17.35 -7.56 7.15
N ASP A 163 18.24 -8.12 7.96
CA ASP A 163 18.16 -9.51 8.38
C ASP A 163 17.52 -9.58 9.77
N PRO A 164 16.23 -9.92 9.89
CA PRO A 164 15.58 -10.06 11.20
C PRO A 164 16.15 -11.22 12.03
N GLN A 165 16.97 -12.11 11.44
CA GLN A 165 17.57 -13.26 12.13
C GLN A 165 19.08 -13.10 12.40
N GLY A 166 19.70 -11.99 11.99
CA GLY A 166 21.15 -11.76 12.12
C GLY A 166 21.61 -11.53 13.57
N GLU A 167 20.72 -11.15 14.48
CA GLU A 167 21.09 -10.73 15.83
C GLU A 167 21.16 -11.89 16.84
N LYS A 168 20.63 -13.09 16.51
CA LYS A 168 20.67 -14.27 17.40
C LYS A 168 21.90 -15.18 17.22
N ARG A 169 22.86 -14.83 16.36
CA ARG A 169 24.07 -15.66 16.11
C ARG A 169 25.39 -15.08 16.62
N GLY A 170 25.35 -13.94 17.31
CA GLY A 170 26.55 -13.24 17.78
C GLY A 170 26.65 -13.14 19.29
N THR A 171 26.84 -14.25 20.01
CA THR A 171 27.48 -14.19 21.34
C THR A 171 28.29 -15.47 21.55
N PRO A 172 29.64 -15.43 21.47
CA PRO A 172 30.49 -16.50 21.96
C PRO A 172 30.49 -16.56 23.49
#